data_AF-A0A1Q2CCJ1-F1
#
_entry.id   AF-A0A1Q2CCJ1-F1
#
_cell.length_a   1.000
_cell.length_b   1.000
_cell.length_c   1.000
_cell.angle_alpha   90.00
_cell.angle_beta   90.00
_cell.angle_gamma   90.00
#
_symmetry.space_group_name_H-M   'P 1'
#
loop_
_entity.id
_entity.type
_entity.pdbx_description
1 polymer ?
#
loop_
_entity_poly.entity_id
_entity_poly.type
_entity_poly.pdbx_seq_one_letter_code
_entity_poly.pdbx_strand_id
1 'polypeptide(L)'
;MIVIVVFSPRSHADEVRAALAAAGAGTLGNYTACSFSASGEGRFRPEEGAEPYLGEPGRPEVVDEVRIECVCDDALAKGAVEAMLAAHPYEEPAYHCYRALTLGDL
;
A
#
# COMPACT_ATOMS: atom_id res chain seq x y z
N MET A 1 14.65 1.93 9.53
CA MET A 1 13.54 2.53 8.76
C MET A 1 12.94 1.48 7.84
N ILE A 2 11.62 1.39 7.79
CA ILE A 2 10.89 0.46 6.90
C ILE A 2 10.30 1.26 5.75
N VAL A 3 10.41 0.74 4.52
CA VAL A 3 9.60 1.21 3.39
C VAL A 3 8.43 0.27 3.23
N ILE A 4 7.23 0.85 3.20
CA ILE A 4 5.97 0.15 2.95
C ILE A 4 5.59 0.44 1.50
N VAL A 5 5.28 -0.61 0.73
CA VAL A 5 4.78 -0.51 -0.63
C VAL A 5 3.48 -1.27 -0.75
N VAL A 6 2.45 -0.63 -1.31
CA VAL A 6 1.13 -1.23 -1.55
C VAL A 6 0.62 -0.85 -2.94
N PHE A 7 -0.20 -1.72 -3.53
CA PHE A 7 -0.84 -1.50 -4.82
C PHE A 7 -2.35 -1.42 -4.61
N SER A 8 -2.96 -0.35 -5.10
CA SER A 8 -4.39 -0.08 -4.89
C SER A 8 -5.04 0.41 -6.17
N PRO A 9 -6.33 0.10 -6.43
CA PRO A 9 -7.03 0.70 -7.55
C PRO A 9 -7.06 2.22 -7.41
N ARG A 10 -6.97 2.93 -8.53
CA ARG A 10 -6.89 4.40 -8.52
C ARG A 10 -7.98 5.08 -7.67
N SER A 11 -9.18 4.50 -7.62
CA SER A 11 -10.32 5.01 -6.86
C SER A 11 -10.12 5.06 -5.34
N HIS A 12 -9.24 4.22 -4.78
CA HIS A 12 -9.02 4.11 -3.33
C HIS A 12 -7.61 4.53 -2.91
N ALA A 13 -6.76 4.93 -3.85
CA ALA A 13 -5.37 5.27 -3.57
C ALA A 13 -5.22 6.43 -2.55
N ASP A 14 -6.14 7.41 -2.55
CA ASP A 14 -6.13 8.50 -1.58
C ASP A 14 -6.50 8.04 -0.16
N GLU A 15 -7.47 7.13 -0.04
CA GLU A 15 -7.89 6.58 1.24
C GLU A 15 -6.78 5.75 1.88
N VAL A 16 -6.12 4.90 1.08
CA VAL A 16 -4.97 4.10 1.53
C VAL A 16 -3.81 5.00 1.96
N ARG A 17 -3.50 6.09 1.23
CA ARG A 17 -2.49 7.08 1.63
C ARG A 17 -2.86 7.75 2.95
N ALA A 18 -4.12 8.15 3.11
CA ALA A 18 -4.58 8.80 4.34
C ALA A 18 -4.47 7.87 5.55
N ALA A 19 -4.80 6.58 5.40
CA ALA A 19 -4.66 5.59 6.46
C ALA A 19 -3.20 5.39 6.90
N LEU A 20 -2.28 5.26 5.94
CA LEU A 20 -0.84 5.20 6.21
C LEU A 20 -0.36 6.45 6.97
N ALA A 21 -0.74 7.63 6.50
CA ALA A 21 -0.34 8.90 7.11
C ALA A 21 -0.91 9.09 8.52
N ALA A 22 -2.18 8.72 8.75
CA ALA A 22 -2.82 8.79 10.05
C ALA A 22 -2.15 7.87 11.09
N ALA A 23 -1.59 6.75 10.64
CA ALA A 23 -0.79 5.84 11.46
C ALA A 23 0.68 6.28 11.64
N GLY A 24 1.07 7.44 11.11
CA GLY A 24 2.38 8.04 11.27
C GLY A 24 3.41 7.68 10.20
N ALA A 25 3.05 6.86 9.20
CA ALA A 25 3.92 6.62 8.06
C ALA A 25 4.09 7.90 7.22
N GLY A 26 5.27 8.05 6.60
CA GLY A 26 5.62 9.27 5.88
C GLY A 26 6.00 10.46 6.77
N THR A 27 6.31 10.23 8.05
CA THR A 27 6.85 11.28 8.93
C THR A 27 8.37 11.36 8.77
N LEU A 28 8.87 12.52 8.35
CA LEU A 28 10.28 12.78 8.09
C LEU A 28 10.65 14.19 8.59
N GLY A 29 11.30 14.29 9.74
CA GLY A 29 11.63 15.59 10.35
C GLY A 29 10.37 16.43 10.57
N ASN A 30 10.28 17.58 9.90
CA ASN A 30 9.12 18.50 9.99
C ASN A 30 8.05 18.24 8.92
N TYR A 31 8.12 17.12 8.20
CA TYR A 31 7.17 16.76 7.15
C TYR A 31 6.37 15.52 7.57
N THR A 32 5.08 15.52 7.26
CA THR A 32 4.15 14.43 7.55
C THR A 32 3.44 13.99 6.27
N ALA A 33 2.90 12.78 6.26
CA ALA A 33 2.14 12.22 5.12
C ALA A 33 2.95 12.13 3.81
N CYS A 34 4.28 12.05 3.90
CA CYS A 34 5.15 11.86 2.74
C CYS A 34 4.93 10.47 2.13
N SER A 35 4.48 10.42 0.88
CA SER A 35 4.40 9.21 0.07
C SER A 35 4.70 9.52 -1.38
N PHE A 36 5.17 8.51 -2.11
CA PHE A 36 5.33 8.55 -3.55
C PHE A 36 4.27 7.65 -4.21
N SER A 37 3.92 7.97 -5.45
CA SER A 37 2.93 7.19 -6.21
C SER A 37 3.34 7.03 -7.66
N ALA A 38 3.23 5.82 -8.18
CA ALA A 38 3.41 5.49 -9.59
C ALA A 38 2.17 4.78 -10.12
N SER A 39 1.70 5.18 -11.30
CA SER A 39 0.60 4.50 -11.98
C SER A 39 1.12 3.27 -12.74
N GLY A 40 0.33 2.21 -12.80
CA GLY A 40 0.64 1.00 -13.53
C GLY A 40 -0.58 0.09 -13.70
N GLU A 41 -0.35 -1.12 -14.20
CA GLU A 41 -1.40 -2.12 -14.40
C GLU A 41 -1.22 -3.29 -13.42
N GLY A 42 -2.26 -3.55 -12.63
CA GLY A 42 -2.41 -4.77 -11.86
C GLY A 42 -2.98 -5.89 -12.74
N ARG A 43 -2.53 -7.13 -12.53
CA ARG A 43 -3.04 -8.32 -13.24
C ARG A 43 -3.26 -9.45 -12.26
N PHE A 44 -4.46 -10.01 -12.27
CA PHE A 44 -4.81 -11.13 -11.41
C PHE A 44 -5.89 -11.99 -12.08
N ARG A 45 -6.13 -13.17 -11.52
CA ARG A 45 -7.26 -14.04 -11.88
C ARG A 45 -7.87 -14.51 -10.56
N PRO A 46 -9.06 -14.04 -10.17
CA PRO A 46 -9.73 -14.57 -9.00
C PRO A 46 -10.01 -16.07 -9.23
N GLU A 47 -9.75 -16.90 -8.22
CA GLU A 47 -10.08 -18.32 -8.27
C GLU A 47 -11.49 -18.57 -7.71
N GLU A 48 -12.01 -19.79 -7.88
CA GLU A 48 -13.29 -20.17 -7.29
C GLU A 48 -13.23 -20.05 -5.75
N GLY A 49 -14.17 -19.31 -5.17
CA GLY A 49 -14.22 -19.02 -3.73
C GLY A 49 -13.62 -17.68 -3.29
N ALA A 50 -13.02 -16.90 -4.21
CA ALA A 50 -12.64 -15.52 -3.93
C ALA A 50 -13.85 -14.58 -3.96
N GLU A 51 -13.86 -13.56 -3.07
CA GLU A 51 -14.80 -12.43 -3.15
C GLU A 51 -14.08 -11.16 -3.60
N PRO A 52 -13.69 -11.07 -4.89
CA PRO A 52 -12.87 -9.96 -5.34
C PRO A 52 -13.68 -8.66 -5.38
N TYR A 53 -13.06 -7.57 -4.97
CA TYR A 53 -13.61 -6.22 -5.16
C TYR A 53 -13.78 -5.87 -6.65
N LEU A 54 -12.93 -6.41 -7.53
CA LEU A 54 -12.98 -6.24 -8.98
C LEU A 54 -12.79 -7.59 -9.69
N GLY A 55 -13.58 -7.82 -10.73
CA GLY A 55 -13.45 -8.99 -11.61
C GLY A 55 -14.34 -10.17 -11.25
N GLU A 56 -14.21 -11.25 -12.03
CA GLU A 56 -15.02 -12.47 -11.89
C GLU A 56 -14.13 -13.71 -11.72
N PRO A 57 -14.53 -14.71 -10.90
CA PRO A 57 -13.81 -15.98 -10.77
C PRO A 57 -13.53 -16.67 -12.11
N GLY A 58 -12.30 -17.14 -12.28
CA GLY A 58 -11.79 -17.80 -13.47
C GLY A 58 -11.41 -16.87 -14.62
N ARG A 59 -11.67 -15.56 -14.53
CA ARG A 59 -11.37 -14.59 -15.58
C ARG A 59 -10.10 -13.79 -15.27
N PRO A 60 -9.16 -13.66 -16.23
CA PRO A 60 -8.03 -12.75 -16.08
C PRO A 60 -8.50 -11.31 -16.12
N GLU A 61 -8.05 -10.52 -15.16
CA GLU A 61 -8.34 -9.10 -15.03
C GLU A 61 -7.09 -8.25 -15.23
N VAL A 62 -7.28 -7.06 -15.78
CA VAL A 62 -6.26 -6.01 -15.88
C VAL A 62 -6.87 -4.71 -15.37
N VAL A 63 -6.25 -4.09 -14.37
CA VAL A 63 -6.80 -2.92 -13.68
C VAL A 63 -5.76 -1.80 -13.58
N ASP A 64 -6.20 -0.56 -13.75
CA ASP A 64 -5.39 0.62 -13.45
C ASP A 64 -5.16 0.75 -11.94
N GLU A 65 -3.91 0.56 -11.54
CA GLU A 65 -3.48 0.61 -10.14
C GLU A 65 -2.47 1.73 -9.89
N VAL A 66 -2.35 2.09 -8.62
CA VAL A 66 -1.35 3.00 -8.10
C VAL A 66 -0.49 2.22 -7.12
N ARG A 67 0.81 2.13 -7.43
CA ARG A 67 1.84 1.78 -6.45
C ARG A 67 2.02 2.97 -5.53
N ILE A 68 1.75 2.79 -4.24
CA ILE A 68 1.96 3.78 -3.19
C ILE A 68 3.14 3.30 -2.34
N GLU A 69 4.09 4.18 -2.07
CA GLU A 69 5.21 3.86 -1.19
C GLU A 69 5.54 5.00 -0.23
N CYS A 70 5.90 4.65 1.01
CA CYS A 70 6.34 5.60 2.02
C CYS A 70 7.34 4.96 2.97
N VAL A 71 8.18 5.79 3.59
CA VAL A 71 9.04 5.39 4.71
C VAL A 71 8.26 5.48 6.02
N CYS A 72 8.58 4.60 6.95
CA CYS A 72 7.97 4.54 8.27
C CYS A 72 9.02 4.19 9.32
N ASP A 73 8.86 4.73 10.52
CA ASP A 73 9.64 4.31 11.68
C ASP A 73 9.35 2.83 11.99
N ASP A 74 10.38 2.06 12.37
CA ASP A 74 10.26 0.63 12.63
C ASP A 74 9.22 0.32 13.71
N ALA A 75 9.05 1.20 14.71
CA ALA A 75 8.07 1.02 15.78
C ALA A 75 6.62 1.25 15.31
N LEU A 76 6.42 2.04 14.25
CA LEU A 76 5.09 2.38 13.72
C LEU A 76 4.69 1.51 12.52
N ALA A 77 5.66 0.88 11.84
CA ALA A 77 5.44 0.18 10.59
C ALA A 77 4.34 -0.89 10.66
N LYS A 78 4.29 -1.68 11.75
CA LYS A 78 3.24 -2.69 11.92
C LYS A 78 1.85 -2.07 11.97
N GLY A 79 1.66 -1.05 12.81
CA GLY A 79 0.37 -0.36 12.94
C GLY A 79 -0.03 0.37 11.66
N ALA A 80 0.93 0.91 10.92
CA ALA A 80 0.69 1.53 9.63
C ALA A 80 0.21 0.53 8.57
N VAL A 81 0.81 -0.66 8.52
CA VAL A 81 0.35 -1.75 7.64
C VAL A 81 -1.06 -2.21 8.03
N GLU A 82 -1.34 -2.39 9.33
CA GLU A 82 -2.68 -2.78 9.80
C GLU A 82 -3.75 -1.75 9.41
N ALA A 83 -3.46 -0.45 9.58
CA ALA A 83 -4.35 0.63 9.17
C ALA A 83 -4.55 0.68 7.65
N MET A 84 -3.48 0.50 6.88
CA MET A 84 -3.51 0.44 5.42
C MET A 84 -4.36 -0.72 4.92
N LEU A 85 -4.21 -1.92 5.50
CA LEU A 85 -4.99 -3.10 5.14
C LEU A 85 -6.48 -2.89 5.44
N ALA A 86 -6.81 -2.31 6.60
CA ALA A 86 -8.20 -2.03 6.98
C ALA A 86 -8.90 -1.01 6.06
N ALA A 87 -8.13 -0.09 5.46
CA ALA A 87 -8.63 0.90 4.51
C ALA A 87 -8.61 0.41 3.05
N HIS A 88 -8.04 -0.75 2.77
CA HIS A 88 -7.87 -1.23 1.42
C HIS A 88 -9.17 -1.89 0.91
N PRO A 89 -9.59 -1.65 -0.35
CA PRO A 89 -10.84 -2.23 -0.87
C PRO A 89 -10.76 -3.73 -1.16
N TYR A 90 -9.57 -4.25 -1.44
CA TYR A 90 -9.38 -5.68 -1.74
C TYR A 90 -9.34 -6.51 -0.47
N GLU A 91 -9.93 -7.72 -0.52
CA GLU A 91 -9.88 -8.72 0.55
C GLU A 91 -8.44 -9.10 0.92
N GLU A 92 -7.61 -9.36 -0.09
CA GLU A 92 -6.18 -9.66 0.06
C GLU A 92 -5.33 -8.64 -0.72
N PRO A 93 -5.00 -7.48 -0.13
CA PRO A 93 -4.18 -6.46 -0.79
C PRO A 93 -2.74 -6.94 -1.03
N ALA A 94 -2.21 -6.68 -2.22
CA ALA A 94 -0.79 -6.86 -2.47
C ALA A 94 0.03 -5.74 -1.82
N TYR A 95 0.90 -6.10 -0.88
CA TYR A 95 1.85 -5.17 -0.27
C TYR A 95 3.14 -5.90 0.12
N HIS A 96 4.20 -5.14 0.37
CA HIS A 96 5.44 -5.66 0.93
C HIS A 96 6.18 -4.56 1.68
N CYS A 97 7.10 -4.99 2.54
CA CYS A 97 7.95 -4.11 3.32
C CYS A 97 9.42 -4.49 3.13
N TYR A 98 10.31 -3.51 3.08
CA TYR A 98 11.75 -3.72 3.09
C TYR A 98 12.45 -2.71 3.98
N ARG A 99 13.61 -3.09 4.51
CA ARG A 99 14.43 -2.19 5.31
C ARG A 99 15.19 -1.23 4.38
N ALA A 100 15.10 0.05 4.67
CA ALA A 100 15.90 1.08 4.01
C ALA A 100 17.04 1.54 4.93
N LEU A 101 18.20 1.78 4.32
CA LEU A 101 19.33 2.46 4.94
C LEU A 101 19.19 3.96 4.69
N THR A 102 19.56 4.75 5.69
CA THR A 102 19.71 6.20 5.61
C THR A 102 21.19 6.56 5.60
N LEU A 103 21.50 7.84 5.40
CA LEU A 103 22.90 8.32 5.51
C LEU A 103 23.53 8.00 6.87
N GLY A 104 22.73 7.93 7.95
CA GLY A 104 23.22 7.58 9.28
C GLY A 104 23.51 6.09 9.46
N ASP A 105 23.03 5.23 8.56
CA ASP A 105 23.26 3.78 8.60
C ASP A 105 24.47 3.35 7.75
N LEU A 106 25.01 4.24 6.90
CA LEU A 106 26.18 4.02 6.05
C LEU A 106 27.48 4.43 6.76
#